data_AF-A0A1I0S0B4-F1
#
_entry.id   AF-A0A1I0S0B4-F1
#
_cell.length_a   1.000
_cell.length_b   1.000
_cell.length_c   1.000
_cell.angle_alpha   90.00
_cell.angle_beta   90.00
_cell.angle_gamma   90.00
#
_symmetry.space_group_name_H-M   'P 1'
#
loop_
_entity.id
_entity.type
_entity.pdbx_description
1 polymer ?
#
loop_
_entity_poly.entity_id
_entity_poly.type
_entity_poly.pdbx_seq_one_letter_code
_entity_poly.pdbx_strand_id
1 'polypeptide(L)'
;MQCFVGPIHRENPYPEGRVRITNLTFVDDLILFRPQEELLNRKDDMDVYLLGADKTVHWESDDGDCGIVTVPFGFITDLTSVPWVFRLFVSRAGPWLEAAVVHDYLYVAWNEVEGARPDPKDRKFADDIMFAAMTTANVGAIRKWAIYASVRLFGGWTFGRDDRCNYGDQTDPRLLYLKDVPKVV
;
A
#
# COMPACT_ATOMS: atom_id res chain seq x y z
N MET A 1 -14.49 19.03 -7.57
CA MET A 1 -13.83 17.72 -7.44
C MET A 1 -13.89 17.38 -5.96
N GLN A 2 -14.66 16.36 -5.59
CA GLN A 2 -14.80 15.90 -4.22
C GLN A 2 -13.74 14.84 -3.98
N CYS A 3 -12.79 15.13 -3.10
CA CYS A 3 -11.80 14.15 -2.64
C CYS A 3 -12.36 13.41 -1.44
N PHE A 4 -12.24 12.09 -1.46
CA PHE A 4 -12.54 11.26 -0.30
C PHE A 4 -11.23 11.04 0.45
N VAL A 5 -11.27 11.36 1.74
CA VAL A 5 -10.16 11.14 2.67
C VAL A 5 -10.46 9.84 3.40
N GLY A 6 -9.42 9.11 3.76
CA GLY A 6 -9.55 7.88 4.52
C GLY A 6 -10.21 8.10 5.88
N PRO A 7 -10.56 7.01 6.58
CA PRO A 7 -10.91 7.11 7.98
C PRO A 7 -9.73 7.78 8.70
N ILE A 8 -10.02 8.66 9.66
CA ILE A 8 -8.96 9.25 10.50
C ILE A 8 -8.36 8.11 11.34
N HIS A 9 -7.32 7.45 10.83
CA HIS A 9 -6.49 6.55 11.60
C HIS A 9 -5.61 7.39 12.51
N ARG A 10 -5.88 7.34 13.81
CA ARG A 10 -5.15 8.12 14.82
C ARG A 10 -3.76 7.55 15.11
N GLU A 11 -3.47 6.34 14.65
CA GLU A 11 -2.24 5.62 14.97
C GLU A 11 -1.25 5.75 13.82
N ASN A 12 -0.04 6.19 14.16
CA ASN A 12 1.06 6.31 13.23
C ASN A 12 1.52 4.89 12.79
N PRO A 13 1.45 4.53 11.50
CA PRO A 13 1.87 3.20 11.04
C PRO A 13 3.38 3.03 10.96
N TYR A 14 4.15 4.12 11.16
CA TYR A 14 5.61 4.09 11.14
C TYR A 14 6.18 3.86 12.55
N PRO A 15 7.28 3.10 12.66
CA PRO A 15 8.01 2.97 13.92
C PRO A 15 8.61 4.32 14.34
N GLU A 16 8.81 4.52 15.65
CA GLU A 16 9.42 5.74 16.17
C GLU A 16 10.83 5.96 15.62
N GLY A 17 11.62 4.88 15.55
CA GLY A 17 13.00 4.83 15.07
C GLY A 17 13.18 4.07 13.76
N ARG A 18 14.44 3.92 13.34
CA ARG A 18 14.79 3.03 12.22
C ARG A 18 14.83 1.60 12.73
N VAL A 19 14.09 0.72 12.05
CA VAL A 19 14.07 -0.71 12.34
C VAL A 19 14.58 -1.50 11.13
N ARG A 20 15.03 -2.73 11.36
CA ARG A 20 15.32 -3.68 10.31
C ARG A 20 14.36 -4.86 10.43
N ILE A 21 13.48 -4.99 9.45
CA ILE A 21 12.43 -6.01 9.44
C ILE A 21 13.07 -7.38 9.17
N THR A 22 12.78 -8.34 10.05
CA THR A 22 13.26 -9.72 9.97
C THR A 22 12.16 -10.68 9.51
N ASN A 23 10.91 -10.39 9.88
CA ASN A 23 9.76 -11.22 9.59
C ASN A 23 8.54 -10.36 9.25
N LEU A 24 7.67 -10.88 8.38
CA LEU A 24 6.39 -10.26 8.04
C LEU A 24 5.37 -11.34 7.73
N THR A 25 4.16 -11.20 8.26
CA THR A 25 3.03 -12.10 7.98
C THR A 25 1.82 -11.33 7.48
N PHE A 26 1.15 -11.87 6.47
CA PHE A 26 -0.16 -11.39 6.04
C PHE A 26 -1.22 -11.93 7.00
N VAL A 27 -2.09 -11.04 7.48
CA VAL A 27 -3.16 -11.40 8.42
C VAL A 27 -4.46 -11.70 7.67
N ASP A 28 -4.79 -10.84 6.70
CA ASP A 28 -6.03 -10.90 5.93
C ASP A 28 -5.74 -11.12 4.44
N ASP A 29 -6.70 -11.67 3.70
CA ASP A 29 -6.60 -11.80 2.24
C ASP A 29 -6.71 -10.44 1.52
N LEU A 30 -5.94 -10.27 0.45
CA LEU A 30 -6.07 -9.09 -0.40
C LEU A 30 -7.32 -9.19 -1.30
N ILE A 31 -8.19 -8.19 -1.18
CA ILE A 31 -9.35 -8.01 -2.06
C ILE A 31 -9.21 -6.70 -2.81
N LEU A 32 -9.11 -6.80 -4.13
CA LEU A 32 -9.01 -5.65 -5.02
C LEU A 32 -10.17 -5.63 -6.00
N PHE A 33 -10.71 -4.44 -6.20
CA PHE A 33 -11.73 -4.18 -7.22
C PHE A 33 -11.22 -3.13 -8.19
N ARG A 34 -11.53 -3.30 -9.46
CA ARG A 34 -11.37 -2.25 -10.45
C ARG A 34 -12.68 -1.45 -10.48
N PRO A 35 -12.72 -0.23 -9.92
CA PRO A 35 -13.92 0.60 -9.99
C PRO A 35 -14.27 1.00 -11.42
N GLN A 36 -15.56 1.25 -11.66
CA GLN A 36 -16.00 2.05 -12.81
C GLN A 36 -15.57 3.51 -12.58
N GLU A 37 -15.29 4.25 -13.66
CA GLU A 37 -14.77 5.64 -13.61
C GLU A 37 -15.60 6.55 -12.68
N GLU A 38 -16.90 6.31 -12.54
CA GLU A 38 -17.82 7.09 -11.71
C GLU A 38 -17.54 7.01 -10.19
N LEU A 39 -16.90 5.93 -9.70
CA LEU A 39 -16.50 5.77 -8.29
C LEU A 39 -15.18 6.50 -7.97
N LEU A 40 -14.46 6.90 -9.01
CA LEU A 40 -13.20 7.63 -8.91
C LEU A 40 -13.42 9.04 -9.44
N ASN A 41 -13.39 10.05 -8.59
CA ASN A 41 -13.45 11.43 -9.07
C ASN A 41 -12.10 11.90 -9.69
N ARG A 42 -11.45 11.05 -10.49
CA ARG A 42 -10.18 11.29 -11.22
C ARG A 42 -10.39 11.02 -12.71
N LYS A 43 -9.83 11.89 -13.54
CA LYS A 43 -9.86 11.79 -15.02
C LYS A 43 -8.68 10.99 -15.60
N ASP A 44 -7.87 10.34 -14.77
CA ASP A 44 -6.61 9.76 -15.21
C ASP A 44 -6.77 8.34 -15.75
N ASP A 45 -6.15 8.11 -16.92
CA ASP A 45 -6.10 6.89 -17.74
C ASP A 45 -5.25 5.76 -17.10
N MET A 46 -5.15 5.75 -15.76
CA MET A 46 -4.32 4.80 -15.00
C MET A 46 -5.19 3.64 -14.50
N ASP A 47 -4.68 2.41 -14.64
CA ASP A 47 -5.29 1.20 -14.07
C ASP A 47 -5.22 1.29 -12.52
N VAL A 48 -6.19 1.96 -11.91
CA VAL A 48 -6.30 2.05 -10.44
C VAL A 48 -7.24 0.98 -9.89
N TYR A 49 -6.98 0.60 -8.64
CA TYR A 49 -7.73 -0.40 -7.91
C TYR A 49 -8.16 0.14 -6.55
N LEU A 50 -9.30 -0.33 -6.07
CA LEU A 50 -9.82 -0.05 -4.74
C LEU A 50 -9.69 -1.28 -3.87
N LEU A 51 -9.25 -1.08 -2.63
CA LEU A 51 -9.29 -2.13 -1.62
C LEU A 51 -10.73 -2.40 -1.22
N GLY A 52 -11.12 -3.66 -1.39
CA GLY A 52 -12.43 -4.20 -1.04
C GLY A 52 -12.63 -4.48 0.43
N ALA A 53 -11.54 -4.56 1.19
CA ALA A 53 -11.53 -4.71 2.63
C ALA A 53 -10.19 -4.19 3.19
N ASP A 54 -10.11 -4.05 4.51
CA ASP A 54 -8.85 -3.79 5.18
C ASP A 54 -7.83 -4.89 4.87
N LYS A 55 -6.57 -4.51 4.69
CA LYS A 55 -5.45 -5.42 4.49
C LYS A 55 -4.42 -5.20 5.58
N THR A 56 -4.22 -6.20 6.44
CA THR A 56 -3.31 -6.09 7.58
C THR A 56 -2.06 -6.95 7.40
N VAL A 57 -0.91 -6.39 7.81
CA VAL A 57 0.35 -7.11 7.97
C VAL A 57 0.91 -6.92 9.36
N HIS A 58 1.50 -7.98 9.91
CA HIS A 58 2.32 -7.91 11.11
C HIS A 58 3.80 -7.96 10.72
N TRP A 59 4.62 -7.15 11.37
CA TRP A 59 6.07 -7.13 11.16
C TRP A 59 6.81 -7.27 12.48
N GLU A 60 8.01 -7.84 12.40
CA GLU A 60 8.94 -8.00 13.52
C GLU A 60 10.32 -7.46 13.09
N SER A 61 11.06 -6.86 14.02
CA SER A 61 12.43 -6.38 13.81
C SER A 61 13.47 -7.35 14.38
N ASP A 62 14.75 -7.09 14.10
CA ASP A 62 15.86 -7.81 14.72
C ASP A 62 16.09 -7.45 16.19
N ASP A 63 15.70 -6.24 16.60
CA ASP A 63 15.82 -5.77 17.98
C ASP A 63 14.64 -6.17 18.88
N GLY A 64 13.66 -6.91 18.32
CA GLY A 64 12.49 -7.44 19.05
C GLY A 64 11.27 -6.53 19.04
N ASP A 65 11.32 -5.39 18.33
CA ASP A 65 10.14 -4.56 18.09
C ASP A 65 9.19 -5.28 17.14
N CYS A 66 7.90 -5.03 17.31
CA CYS A 66 6.88 -5.51 16.39
C CYS A 66 5.79 -4.46 16.20
N GLY A 67 5.03 -4.60 15.11
CA GLY A 67 3.95 -3.68 14.83
C GLY A 67 2.99 -4.21 13.79
N ILE A 68 1.92 -3.45 13.59
CA ILE A 68 0.84 -3.76 12.68
C ILE A 68 0.73 -2.60 11.69
N VAL A 69 0.60 -2.93 10.41
CA VAL A 69 0.22 -1.97 9.37
C VAL A 69 -1.10 -2.45 8.77
N THR A 70 -2.14 -1.63 8.91
CA THR A 70 -3.44 -1.87 8.30
C THR A 70 -3.64 -0.86 7.18
N VAL A 71 -3.82 -1.37 5.97
CA VAL A 71 -4.28 -0.58 4.84
C VAL A 71 -5.80 -0.56 4.87
N PRO A 72 -6.43 0.61 5.01
CA PRO A 72 -7.87 0.72 5.12
C PRO A 72 -8.63 0.37 3.83
N PHE A 73 -9.83 -0.17 4.01
CA PHE A 73 -10.85 -0.33 2.98
C PHE A 73 -11.06 0.95 2.18
N GLY A 74 -11.26 0.82 0.87
CA GLY A 74 -11.48 1.95 -0.03
C GLY A 74 -10.22 2.71 -0.41
N PHE A 75 -9.05 2.29 0.07
CA PHE A 75 -7.76 2.82 -0.39
C PHE A 75 -7.59 2.60 -1.90
N ILE A 76 -7.18 3.65 -2.60
CA ILE A 76 -6.86 3.66 -4.03
C ILE A 76 -5.37 3.34 -4.18
N THR A 77 -5.08 2.30 -4.95
CA THR A 77 -3.71 1.89 -5.29
C THR A 77 -3.59 1.79 -6.81
N ASP A 78 -2.46 2.22 -7.36
CA ASP A 78 -2.18 2.07 -8.78
C ASP A 78 -1.43 0.76 -9.10
N LEU A 79 -1.04 -0.01 -8.07
CA LEU A 79 -0.25 -1.26 -8.09
C LEU A 79 1.04 -1.20 -8.93
N THR A 80 1.32 -0.07 -9.57
CA THR A 80 2.20 0.06 -10.73
C THR A 80 2.92 1.40 -10.74
N SER A 81 3.30 1.88 -9.56
CA SER A 81 4.46 2.75 -9.34
C SER A 81 5.80 2.10 -9.80
N VAL A 82 5.76 0.84 -10.25
CA VAL A 82 6.82 0.14 -10.97
C VAL A 82 7.10 0.82 -12.34
N PRO A 83 8.32 1.32 -12.60
CA PRO A 83 8.68 1.96 -13.87
C PRO A 83 8.36 1.09 -15.09
N TRP A 84 7.96 1.70 -16.20
CA TRP A 84 7.50 1.02 -17.44
C TRP A 84 8.42 -0.12 -17.90
N VAL A 85 9.74 0.01 -17.69
CA VAL A 85 10.77 -1.01 -18.01
C VAL A 85 10.57 -2.34 -17.28
N PHE A 86 9.95 -2.34 -16.10
CA PHE A 86 9.71 -3.56 -15.32
C PHE A 86 8.32 -4.17 -15.58
N ARG A 87 7.42 -3.50 -16.33
CA ARG A 87 6.09 -4.05 -16.71
C ARG A 87 6.19 -5.32 -17.58
N LEU A 88 7.33 -5.55 -18.25
CA LEU A 88 7.60 -6.79 -19.00
C LEU A 88 7.96 -7.99 -18.10
N PHE A 89 8.53 -7.73 -16.92
CA PHE A 89 8.93 -8.77 -15.96
C PHE A 89 7.92 -8.96 -14.84
N VAL A 90 7.00 -7.99 -14.70
CA VAL A 90 5.96 -7.95 -13.68
C VAL A 90 4.62 -8.15 -14.37
N SER A 91 4.13 -9.40 -14.40
CA SER A 91 2.72 -9.64 -14.71
C SER A 91 1.85 -8.77 -13.79
N ARG A 92 0.69 -8.32 -14.24
CA ARG A 92 -0.19 -7.46 -13.42
C ARG A 92 -0.80 -8.19 -12.22
N ALA A 93 -0.73 -9.52 -12.22
CA ALA A 93 -1.14 -10.39 -11.13
C ALA A 93 0.04 -11.24 -10.67
N GLY A 94 0.29 -11.28 -9.37
CA GLY A 94 1.20 -12.24 -8.76
C GLY A 94 1.59 -11.90 -7.33
N PRO A 95 2.51 -12.68 -6.74
CA PRO A 95 2.73 -12.70 -5.29
C PRO A 95 3.14 -11.36 -4.65
N TRP A 96 3.65 -10.39 -5.41
CA TRP A 96 4.03 -9.07 -4.89
C TRP A 96 2.85 -8.08 -4.78
N LEU A 97 1.64 -8.43 -5.23
CA LEU A 97 0.51 -7.49 -5.21
C LEU A 97 0.21 -6.99 -3.79
N GLU A 98 0.17 -7.90 -2.83
CA GLU A 98 -0.08 -7.54 -1.43
C GLU A 98 1.02 -6.62 -0.88
N ALA A 99 2.27 -6.88 -1.27
CA ALA A 99 3.41 -6.04 -0.91
C ALA A 99 3.31 -4.63 -1.53
N ALA A 100 2.86 -4.52 -2.77
CA ALA A 100 2.67 -3.24 -3.46
C ALA A 100 1.57 -2.40 -2.81
N VAL A 101 0.45 -3.02 -2.42
CA VAL A 101 -0.66 -2.34 -1.75
C VAL A 101 -0.22 -1.72 -0.42
N VAL A 102 0.51 -2.49 0.40
CA VAL A 102 1.02 -1.98 1.69
C VAL A 102 2.06 -0.88 1.48
N HIS A 103 2.90 -1.01 0.46
CA HIS A 103 3.90 0.01 0.09
C HIS A 103 3.26 1.34 -0.34
N ASP A 104 2.29 1.28 -1.27
CA ASP A 104 1.59 2.46 -1.77
C ASP A 104 0.90 3.23 -0.62
N TYR A 105 0.26 2.50 0.31
CA TYR A 105 -0.35 3.09 1.50
C TYR A 105 0.69 3.77 2.38
N LEU A 106 1.78 3.08 2.73
CA LEU A 106 2.86 3.65 3.53
C LEU A 106 3.58 4.81 2.84
N TYR A 107 3.40 5.01 1.54
CA TYR A 107 3.93 6.19 0.83
C TYR A 107 3.12 7.46 1.08
N VAL A 108 1.84 7.32 1.45
CA VAL A 108 0.91 8.43 1.65
C VAL A 108 0.38 8.53 3.09
N ALA A 109 0.53 7.50 3.92
CA ALA A 109 -0.03 7.44 5.28
C ALA A 109 0.47 8.56 6.20
N TRP A 110 1.66 9.11 5.98
CA TRP A 110 2.13 10.30 6.72
C TRP A 110 1.22 11.53 6.54
N ASN A 111 0.44 11.63 5.46
CA ASN A 111 -0.56 12.69 5.28
C ASN A 111 -1.76 12.56 6.23
N GLU A 112 -1.98 11.36 6.78
CA GLU A 112 -3.09 11.03 7.67
C GLU A 112 -2.72 11.19 9.15
N VAL A 113 -1.41 11.27 9.45
CA VAL A 113 -0.90 11.48 10.80
C VAL A 113 -0.82 12.99 11.11
N GLU A 114 -1.54 13.43 12.13
CA GLU A 114 -1.59 14.85 12.51
C GLU A 114 -0.20 15.41 12.84
N GLY A 115 0.19 16.48 12.14
CA GLY A 115 1.48 17.14 12.35
C GLY A 115 2.69 16.40 11.76
N ALA A 116 2.50 15.24 11.13
CA ALA A 116 3.58 14.53 10.47
C ALA A 116 4.04 15.25 9.18
N ARG A 117 5.26 14.92 8.78
CA ARG A 117 5.88 15.38 7.54
C ARG A 117 6.58 14.19 6.89
N PRO A 118 6.84 14.24 5.57
CA PRO A 118 7.58 13.19 4.89
C PRO A 118 8.97 13.03 5.53
N ASP A 119 9.23 11.88 6.15
CA ASP A 119 10.54 11.54 6.69
C ASP A 119 11.20 10.47 5.81
N PRO A 120 12.48 10.63 5.42
CA PRO A 120 13.24 9.58 4.75
C PRO A 120 13.24 8.22 5.49
N LYS A 121 13.06 8.20 6.82
CA LYS A 121 12.93 6.98 7.62
C LYS A 121 11.65 6.23 7.28
N ASP A 122 10.54 6.93 7.08
CA ASP A 122 9.22 6.36 6.79
C ASP A 122 9.20 5.77 5.38
N ARG A 123 9.83 6.48 4.43
CA ARG A 123 10.06 5.95 3.08
C ARG A 123 10.88 4.66 3.11
N LYS A 124 11.97 4.65 3.88
CA LYS A 124 12.80 3.44 4.01
C LYS A 124 12.00 2.29 4.62
N PHE A 125 11.22 2.58 5.66
CA PHE A 125 10.34 1.59 6.29
C PHE A 125 9.34 1.02 5.29
N ALA A 126 8.68 1.86 4.48
CA ALA A 126 7.79 1.41 3.41
C ALA A 126 8.50 0.47 2.41
N ASP A 127 9.69 0.86 1.94
CA ASP A 127 10.48 0.05 1.01
C ASP A 127 10.92 -1.30 1.64
N ASP A 128 11.28 -1.30 2.93
CA ASP A 128 11.67 -2.52 3.67
C ASP A 128 10.48 -3.45 3.91
N ILE A 129 9.30 -2.91 4.28
CA ILE A 129 8.04 -3.66 4.40
C ILE A 129 7.70 -4.35 3.07
N MET A 130 7.84 -3.63 1.95
CA MET A 130 7.62 -4.21 0.62
C MET A 130 8.55 -5.40 0.36
N PHE A 131 9.84 -5.27 0.71
CA PHE A 131 10.81 -6.34 0.53
C PHE A 131 10.53 -7.56 1.43
N ALA A 132 10.14 -7.33 2.69
CA ALA A 132 9.75 -8.38 3.62
C ALA A 132 8.48 -9.09 3.14
N ALA A 133 7.45 -8.35 2.73
CA ALA A 133 6.21 -8.89 2.18
C ALA A 133 6.42 -9.70 0.89
N MET A 134 7.28 -9.24 -0.02
CA MET A 134 7.68 -10.02 -1.19
C MET A 134 8.43 -11.31 -0.80
N THR A 135 9.19 -11.30 0.29
CA THR A 135 9.87 -12.50 0.80
C THR A 135 8.86 -13.50 1.35
N THR A 136 7.88 -13.04 2.13
CA THR A 136 6.77 -13.87 2.65
C THR A 136 5.93 -14.46 1.52
N ALA A 137 5.66 -13.68 0.47
CA ALA A 137 4.94 -14.14 -0.71
C ALA A 137 5.80 -15.01 -1.67
N ASN A 138 7.02 -15.41 -1.25
CA ASN A 138 7.93 -16.26 -2.00
C ASN A 138 8.29 -15.72 -3.41
N VAL A 139 8.41 -14.39 -3.55
CA VAL A 139 8.89 -13.75 -4.78
C VAL A 139 10.38 -14.07 -4.97
N GLY A 140 10.74 -14.53 -6.18
CA GLY A 140 12.12 -14.90 -6.52
C GLY A 140 13.14 -13.79 -6.21
N ALA A 141 14.32 -14.19 -5.72
CA ALA A 141 15.33 -13.28 -5.18
C ALA A 141 15.74 -12.13 -6.13
N ILE A 142 16.02 -12.45 -7.40
CA ILE A 142 16.42 -11.46 -8.41
C ILE A 142 15.32 -10.39 -8.55
N ARG A 143 14.07 -10.84 -8.59
CA ARG A 143 12.92 -9.97 -8.84
C ARG A 143 12.62 -9.06 -7.66
N LYS A 144 12.60 -9.59 -6.42
CA LYS A 144 12.39 -8.76 -5.22
C LYS A 144 13.49 -7.70 -5.05
N TRP A 145 14.75 -8.05 -5.34
CA TRP A 145 15.86 -7.11 -5.30
C TRP A 145 15.76 -6.03 -6.38
N ALA A 146 15.36 -6.40 -7.60
CA ALA A 146 15.15 -5.43 -8.68
C ALA A 146 14.03 -4.43 -8.34
N ILE A 147 12.91 -4.91 -7.80
CA ILE A 147 11.80 -4.06 -7.35
C ILE A 147 12.25 -3.14 -6.22
N TYR A 148 12.88 -3.70 -5.18
CA TYR A 148 13.39 -2.94 -4.04
C TYR A 148 14.40 -1.86 -4.47
N ALA A 149 15.38 -2.20 -5.30
CA ALA A 149 16.34 -1.22 -5.82
C ALA A 149 15.64 -0.09 -6.60
N SER A 150 14.60 -0.42 -7.37
CA SER A 150 13.84 0.56 -8.14
C SER A 150 13.11 1.56 -7.25
N VAL A 151 12.40 1.10 -6.22
CA VAL A 151 11.69 2.01 -5.29
C VAL A 151 12.67 2.85 -4.45
N ARG A 152 13.83 2.28 -4.07
CA ARG A 152 14.88 3.02 -3.35
C ARG A 152 15.43 4.17 -4.19
N LEU A 153 15.68 3.95 -5.48
CA LEU A 153 16.29 4.90 -6.39
C LEU A 153 15.30 5.96 -6.91
N PHE A 154 14.08 5.56 -7.27
CA PHE A 154 13.12 6.42 -7.98
C PHE A 154 11.93 6.88 -7.13
N GLY A 155 11.58 6.15 -6.06
CA GLY A 155 10.42 6.46 -5.22
C GLY A 155 10.53 7.78 -4.45
N GLY A 156 11.74 8.31 -4.26
CA GLY A 156 11.93 9.61 -3.61
C GLY A 156 11.28 10.79 -4.35
N TRP A 157 10.94 10.64 -5.64
CA TRP A 157 10.31 11.71 -6.43
C TRP A 157 8.79 11.77 -6.24
N THR A 158 8.17 10.69 -5.76
CA THR A 158 6.74 10.59 -5.48
C THR A 158 6.46 10.75 -3.99
N PHE A 159 7.35 10.26 -3.13
CA PHE A 159 7.24 10.41 -1.68
C PHE A 159 7.29 11.89 -1.28
N GLY A 160 6.30 12.33 -0.50
CA GLY A 160 6.19 13.73 -0.05
C GLY A 160 5.25 14.61 -0.87
N ARG A 161 4.56 14.06 -1.88
CA ARG A 161 3.40 14.74 -2.47
C ARG A 161 2.22 14.70 -1.49
N ASP A 162 1.68 15.88 -1.17
CA ASP A 162 0.41 16.00 -0.43
C ASP A 162 -0.74 15.66 -1.40
N ASP A 163 -0.94 14.37 -1.65
CA ASP A 163 -2.15 13.85 -2.30
C ASP A 163 -3.03 13.25 -1.20
N ARG A 164 -4.14 13.91 -0.89
CA ARG A 164 -5.12 13.44 0.13
C ARG A 164 -6.27 12.68 -0.50
N CYS A 165 -6.27 12.52 -1.82
CA CYS A 165 -7.37 11.94 -2.59
C CYS A 165 -7.05 10.46 -2.89
N ASN A 166 -6.66 9.71 -1.87
CA ASN A 166 -6.22 8.31 -1.97
C ASN A 166 -7.33 7.31 -1.64
N TYR A 167 -8.59 7.76 -1.58
CA TYR A 167 -9.73 6.90 -1.23
C TYR A 167 -10.88 7.05 -2.21
N GLY A 168 -11.60 5.95 -2.42
CA GLY A 168 -12.91 5.96 -3.06
C GLY A 168 -13.99 6.46 -2.11
N ASP A 169 -15.20 6.69 -2.63
CA ASP A 169 -16.35 7.09 -1.80
C ASP A 169 -16.77 5.95 -0.86
N GLN A 170 -16.30 6.01 0.39
CA GLN A 170 -16.61 5.00 1.41
C GLN A 170 -18.10 5.01 1.83
N THR A 171 -18.89 5.99 1.38
CA THR A 171 -20.35 6.03 1.59
C THR A 171 -21.14 5.46 0.41
N ASP A 172 -20.48 5.19 -0.73
CA ASP A 172 -21.17 4.64 -1.89
C ASP A 172 -21.68 3.23 -1.58
N PRO A 173 -22.99 2.95 -1.75
CA PRO A 173 -23.56 1.64 -1.47
C PRO A 173 -22.88 0.48 -2.22
N ARG A 174 -22.28 0.73 -3.39
CA ARG A 174 -21.54 -0.29 -4.15
C ARG A 174 -20.25 -0.68 -3.44
N LEU A 175 -19.57 0.27 -2.80
CA LEU A 175 -18.38 0.00 -2.00
C LEU A 175 -18.76 -0.65 -0.67
N LEU A 176 -19.79 -0.15 0.00
CA LEU A 176 -20.29 -0.76 1.25
C LEU A 176 -20.77 -2.20 1.04
N TYR A 177 -21.45 -2.48 -0.08
CA TYR A 177 -21.83 -3.85 -0.43
C TYR A 177 -20.63 -4.79 -0.43
N LEU A 178 -19.49 -4.37 -1.01
CA LEU A 178 -18.28 -5.18 -1.11
C LEU A 178 -17.64 -5.48 0.25
N LYS A 179 -17.76 -4.54 1.20
CA LYS A 179 -17.33 -4.75 2.59
C LYS A 179 -18.13 -5.87 3.27
N ASP A 180 -19.42 -5.98 2.95
CA ASP A 180 -20.36 -6.91 3.56
C ASP A 180 -20.51 -8.25 2.81
N VAL A 181 -19.92 -8.38 1.60
CA VAL A 181 -19.94 -9.66 0.88
C VAL A 181 -19.14 -10.71 1.65
N PRO A 182 -19.72 -11.88 1.97
CA PRO A 182 -18.99 -12.99 2.57
C PRO A 182 -17.82 -13.38 1.67
N LYS A 183 -16.61 -13.22 2.19
CA LYS A 183 -15.38 -13.57 1.49
C LYS A 183 -15.31 -15.10 1.40
N VAL A 184 -15.48 -15.64 0.20
CA VAL A 184 -15.31 -17.08 -0.05
C VAL A 184 -13.82 -17.32 -0.21
N VAL A 185 -13.22 -17.98 0.78
CA VAL A 185 -11.82 -18.46 0.78
C VAL A 185 -11.70 -19.73 -0.05
#